data_AF-A0A7S2XY22-F1
#
_entry.id   AF-A0A7S2XY22-F1
#
_cell.length_a   1.000
_cell.length_b   1.000
_cell.length_c   1.000
_cell.angle_alpha   90.00
_cell.angle_beta   90.00
_cell.angle_gamma   90.00
#
_symmetry.space_group_name_H-M   'P 1'
#
loop_
_entity.id
_entity.type
_entity.pdbx_description
1 polymer ?
#
loop_
_entity_poly.entity_id
_entity_poly.type
_entity_poly.pdbx_seq_one_letter_code
_entity_poly.pdbx_strand_id
1 'polypeptide(L)'
;ETCIRMALNRKPVCPCCGVAYAVVTGDMPQGTMQVDRAPVGGCPLAGHEAHGTIFISYQFPSGTQGPQHPNPGRPYHGTSRFAFLPDTPEGNEMLRLLQICFDRKLTFTIGTSITTGRSDCVIWNGV
;
A
#
# COMPACT_ATOMS: atom_id res chain seq x y z
N GLU A 1 33.50 3.65 6.47
CA GLU A 1 32.49 2.69 7.00
C GLU A 1 31.18 3.36 7.49
N THR A 2 30.87 4.58 7.02
CA THR A 2 29.76 5.38 7.55
C THR A 2 28.51 5.35 6.66
N CYS A 3 28.67 5.32 5.34
CA CYS A 3 27.55 5.37 4.38
C CYS A 3 26.62 4.14 4.46
N ILE A 4 27.20 2.93 4.64
CA ILE A 4 26.39 1.70 4.72
C ILE A 4 25.50 1.68 5.97
N ARG A 5 26.00 2.15 7.12
CA ARG A 5 25.22 2.26 8.35
C ARG A 5 24.09 3.29 8.21
N MET A 6 24.37 4.44 7.60
CA MET A 6 23.34 5.46 7.33
C MET A 6 22.25 4.94 6.38
N ALA A 7 22.63 4.19 5.34
CA ALA A 7 21.69 3.60 4.41
C ALA A 7 20.77 2.58 5.10
N LEU A 8 21.36 1.64 5.85
CA LEU A 8 20.63 0.60 6.56
C LEU A 8 19.72 1.16 7.67
N ASN A 9 20.11 2.27 8.31
CA ASN A 9 19.26 2.97 9.27
C ASN A 9 18.02 3.62 8.63
N ARG A 10 18.07 3.97 7.34
CA ARG A 10 16.90 4.52 6.61
C ARG A 10 15.97 3.43 6.11
N LYS A 11 16.55 2.38 5.51
CA LYS A 11 15.81 1.21 5.03
C LYS A 11 16.76 0.02 5.13
N PRO A 12 16.37 -1.10 5.75
CA PRO A 12 17.28 -2.23 6.00
C PRO A 12 17.46 -3.08 4.75
N VAL A 13 17.92 -2.47 3.67
CA VAL A 13 18.05 -3.07 2.34
C VAL A 13 19.40 -2.70 1.75
N CYS A 14 20.05 -3.64 1.07
CA CYS A 14 21.27 -3.37 0.34
C CYS A 14 21.02 -2.30 -0.73
N PRO A 15 21.71 -1.15 -0.70
CA PRO A 15 21.51 -0.10 -1.70
C PRO A 15 22.01 -0.52 -3.10
N CYS A 16 22.82 -1.58 -3.20
CA CYS A 16 23.37 -2.07 -4.46
C CYS A 16 22.51 -3.15 -5.12
N CYS A 17 21.88 -4.05 -4.35
CA CYS A 17 21.16 -5.21 -4.89
C CYS A 17 19.72 -5.40 -4.37
N GLY A 18 19.25 -4.58 -3.43
CA GLY A 18 17.88 -4.66 -2.94
C GLY A 18 17.57 -5.82 -1.99
N VAL A 19 18.57 -6.61 -1.57
CA VAL A 19 18.39 -7.65 -0.53
C VAL A 19 18.04 -7.00 0.81
N ALA A 20 16.94 -7.41 1.42
CA ALA A 20 16.51 -6.95 2.73
C ALA A 20 17.22 -7.74 3.86
N TYR A 21 17.74 -7.01 4.85
CA TYR A 21 18.41 -7.57 6.03
C TYR A 21 17.54 -7.53 7.29
N ALA A 22 16.39 -6.86 7.23
CA ALA A 22 15.36 -6.89 8.28
C ALA A 22 13.97 -6.71 7.66
N VAL A 23 12.92 -6.89 8.48
CA VAL A 23 11.54 -6.62 8.05
C VAL A 23 11.41 -5.14 7.69
N VAL A 24 11.07 -4.88 6.43
CA VAL A 24 10.83 -3.53 5.94
C VAL A 24 9.42 -3.12 6.34
N THR A 25 9.30 -2.01 7.05
CA THR A 25 8.03 -1.35 7.36
C THR A 25 8.01 0.03 6.73
N GLY A 26 6.83 0.50 6.31
CA GLY A 26 6.66 1.85 5.77
C GLY A 26 6.01 2.81 6.76
N ASP A 27 5.63 3.97 6.25
CA ASP A 27 5.07 5.09 7.00
C ASP A 27 3.57 5.29 6.75
N MET A 28 2.88 4.30 6.15
CA MET A 28 1.44 4.36 5.90
C MET A 28 0.65 4.88 7.13
N PRO A 29 -0.23 5.89 6.97
CA PRO A 29 -1.09 6.35 8.05
C PRO A 29 -2.11 5.26 8.45
N GLN A 30 -2.79 5.47 9.57
CA GLN A 30 -3.83 4.55 10.01
C GLN A 30 -5.02 4.56 9.04
N GLY A 31 -5.46 3.37 8.66
CA GLY A 31 -6.57 3.14 7.74
C GLY A 31 -7.04 1.69 7.83
N THR A 32 -8.01 1.34 7.01
CA THR A 32 -8.56 -0.02 6.95
C THR A 32 -8.42 -0.61 5.55
N MET A 33 -8.25 -1.93 5.51
CA MET A 33 -8.33 -2.75 4.31
C MET A 33 -9.44 -3.77 4.54
N GLN A 34 -10.46 -3.75 3.69
CA GLN A 34 -11.57 -4.70 3.70
C GLN A 34 -11.56 -5.53 2.42
N VAL A 35 -11.95 -6.79 2.53
CA VAL A 35 -11.92 -7.74 1.43
C VAL A 35 -13.28 -8.41 1.33
N ASP A 36 -13.91 -8.27 0.18
CA ASP A 36 -15.17 -8.92 -0.17
C ASP A 36 -14.98 -9.80 -1.41
N ARG A 37 -15.88 -10.75 -1.64
CA ARG A 37 -15.83 -11.65 -2.80
C ARG A 37 -17.19 -11.74 -3.46
N ALA A 38 -17.21 -11.66 -4.78
CA ALA A 38 -18.37 -12.00 -5.60
C ALA A 38 -18.16 -13.35 -6.29
N PRO A 39 -19.20 -14.20 -6.37
CA PRO A 39 -19.12 -15.46 -7.08
C PRO A 39 -18.98 -15.24 -8.60
N VAL A 40 -18.65 -16.32 -9.31
CA VAL A 40 -18.59 -16.35 -10.78
C VAL A 40 -19.86 -15.76 -11.37
N GLY A 41 -19.72 -14.85 -12.33
CA GLY A 41 -20.84 -14.17 -13.00
C GLY A 41 -21.47 -13.01 -12.22
N GLY A 42 -21.10 -12.78 -10.95
CA GLY A 42 -21.60 -11.64 -10.17
C GLY A 42 -21.00 -10.29 -10.62
N CYS A 43 -19.70 -10.28 -10.88
CA CYS A 43 -18.99 -9.10 -11.40
C CYS A 43 -17.71 -9.56 -12.12
N PRO A 44 -17.82 -10.18 -13.31
CA PRO A 44 -16.68 -10.77 -13.99
C PRO A 44 -15.67 -9.68 -14.39
N LEU A 45 -14.39 -9.94 -14.13
CA LEU A 45 -13.30 -9.11 -14.65
C LEU A 45 -13.00 -9.53 -16.09
N ALA A 46 -12.71 -8.55 -16.95
CA ALA A 46 -12.35 -8.81 -18.34
C ALA A 46 -11.14 -9.75 -18.42
N GLY A 47 -11.27 -10.86 -19.15
CA GLY A 47 -10.25 -11.92 -19.26
C GLY A 47 -10.27 -12.97 -18.15
N HIS A 48 -11.15 -12.84 -17.15
CA HIS A 48 -11.33 -13.79 -16.05
C HIS A 48 -12.82 -14.12 -15.80
N GLU A 49 -13.64 -14.16 -16.84
CA GLU A 49 -15.09 -14.31 -16.77
C GLU A 49 -15.54 -15.64 -16.13
N ALA A 50 -14.69 -16.67 -16.20
CA ALA A 50 -14.92 -17.97 -15.59
C ALA A 50 -14.66 -18.01 -14.07
N HIS A 51 -14.18 -16.91 -13.48
CA HIS A 51 -13.80 -16.83 -12.08
C HIS A 51 -14.66 -15.82 -11.31
N GLY A 52 -14.64 -15.93 -9.98
CA GLY A 52 -15.17 -14.89 -9.10
C GLY A 52 -14.29 -13.66 -9.10
N THR A 53 -14.69 -12.65 -8.32
CA THR A 53 -13.94 -11.40 -8.19
C THR A 53 -13.74 -11.05 -6.73
N ILE A 54 -12.50 -10.75 -6.37
CA ILE A 54 -12.11 -10.26 -5.06
C ILE A 54 -12.12 -8.72 -5.12
N PHE A 55 -12.83 -8.11 -4.19
CA PHE A 55 -12.91 -6.67 -3.99
C PHE A 55 -12.07 -6.29 -2.80
N ILE A 56 -11.19 -5.30 -2.99
CA ILE A 56 -10.37 -4.76 -1.92
C ILE A 56 -10.73 -3.29 -1.76
N SER A 57 -11.19 -2.91 -0.58
CA SER A 57 -11.52 -1.53 -0.21
C SER A 57 -10.51 -1.01 0.80
N TYR A 58 -9.81 0.06 0.42
CA TYR A 58 -8.91 0.79 1.30
C TYR A 58 -9.53 2.10 1.73
N GLN A 59 -9.56 2.34 3.04
CA GLN A 59 -10.10 3.57 3.61
C GLN A 59 -9.11 4.24 4.56
N PHE A 60 -8.73 5.47 4.22
CA PHE A 60 -7.87 6.31 5.03
C PHE A 60 -8.58 7.61 5.38
N PRO A 61 -8.94 7.86 6.65
CA PRO A 61 -9.45 9.17 7.05
C PRO A 61 -8.34 10.23 6.98
N SER A 62 -8.74 11.49 6.80
CA SER A 62 -7.84 12.63 6.99
C SER A 62 -7.36 12.67 8.44
N GLY A 63 -6.14 13.17 8.66
CA GLY A 63 -5.55 13.20 9.98
C GLY A 63 -4.36 14.16 10.06
N THR A 64 -3.53 13.95 11.06
CA THR A 64 -2.31 14.74 11.30
C THR A 64 -1.08 13.88 11.05
N GLN A 65 -0.09 14.46 10.38
CA GLN A 65 1.17 13.81 10.07
C GLN A 65 1.98 13.52 11.34
N GLY A 66 2.41 12.28 11.49
CA GLY A 66 3.27 11.82 12.58
C GLY A 66 4.75 12.15 12.34
N PRO A 67 5.63 11.81 13.30
CA PRO A 67 7.07 12.09 13.21
C PRO A 67 7.78 11.46 12.01
N GLN A 68 7.25 10.36 11.48
CA GLN A 68 7.79 9.64 10.33
C GLN A 68 7.37 10.22 8.97
N HIS A 69 6.39 11.14 8.95
CA HIS A 69 5.84 11.72 7.72
C HIS A 69 6.61 12.96 7.28
N PRO A 70 6.44 13.41 6.02
CA PRO A 70 7.22 14.52 5.46
C PRO A 70 7.10 15.84 6.24
N ASN A 71 5.92 16.14 6.77
CA ASN A 71 5.63 17.38 7.49
C ASN A 71 4.96 17.11 8.86
N PRO A 72 5.70 16.68 9.90
CA PRO A 72 5.12 16.34 11.19
C PRO A 72 4.26 17.47 11.78
N GLY A 73 3.09 17.13 12.31
CA GLY A 73 2.12 18.07 12.89
C GLY A 73 1.22 18.78 11.88
N ARG A 74 1.50 18.71 10.57
CA ARG A 74 0.60 19.26 9.54
C ARG A 74 -0.55 18.28 9.23
N PRO A 75 -1.73 18.78 8.85
CA PRO A 75 -2.81 17.90 8.40
C PRO A 75 -2.42 17.21 7.09
N TYR A 76 -3.01 16.04 6.86
CA TYR A 76 -3.01 15.36 5.56
C TYR A 76 -4.44 15.00 5.14
N HIS A 77 -4.66 14.90 3.84
CA HIS A 77 -5.92 14.50 3.25
C HIS A 77 -5.98 12.99 3.05
N GLY A 78 -7.01 12.37 3.63
CA GLY A 78 -7.32 10.96 3.50
C GLY A 78 -7.80 10.57 2.11
N THR A 79 -8.09 9.28 1.91
CA THR A 79 -8.53 8.77 0.61
C THR A 79 -9.26 7.44 0.71
N SER A 80 -10.05 7.14 -0.33
CA SER A 80 -10.75 5.86 -0.51
C SER A 80 -10.30 5.25 -1.84
N ARG A 81 -9.93 3.96 -1.85
CA ARG A 81 -9.52 3.27 -3.07
C ARG A 81 -10.14 1.89 -3.14
N PHE A 82 -10.49 1.48 -4.36
CA PHE A 82 -10.90 0.13 -4.67
C PHE A 82 -9.87 -0.51 -5.58
N ALA A 83 -9.60 -1.79 -5.33
CA ALA A 83 -8.83 -2.65 -6.22
C ALA A 83 -9.57 -3.98 -6.40
N PHE A 84 -9.31 -4.64 -7.51
CA PHE A 84 -9.99 -5.86 -7.91
C PHE A 84 -8.97 -6.90 -8.33
N LEU A 85 -9.19 -8.14 -7.92
CA LEU A 85 -8.40 -9.30 -8.35
C LEU A 85 -9.35 -10.40 -8.80
N PRO A 86 -9.00 -11.22 -9.79
CA PRO A 86 -9.77 -12.43 -10.08
C PRO A 86 -9.65 -13.40 -8.90
N ASP A 87 -10.72 -14.10 -8.56
CA ASP A 87 -10.72 -15.11 -7.49
C ASP A 87 -10.12 -16.44 -8.01
N THR A 88 -8.83 -16.40 -8.31
CA THR A 88 -7.99 -17.52 -8.75
C THR A 88 -6.92 -17.81 -7.69
N PRO A 89 -6.18 -18.94 -7.78
CA PRO A 89 -5.03 -19.18 -6.91
C PRO A 89 -4.00 -18.04 -6.93
N GLU A 90 -3.68 -17.50 -8.11
CA GLU A 90 -2.73 -16.39 -8.27
C GLU A 90 -3.29 -15.09 -7.69
N GLY A 91 -4.58 -14.81 -7.90
CA GLY A 91 -5.25 -13.65 -7.31
C GLY A 91 -5.29 -13.71 -5.78
N ASN A 92 -5.51 -14.89 -5.20
CA ASN A 92 -5.46 -15.09 -3.75
C ASN A 92 -4.03 -14.96 -3.19
N GLU A 93 -3.00 -15.38 -3.93
CA GLU A 93 -1.61 -15.14 -3.54
C GLU A 93 -1.28 -13.64 -3.57
N MET A 94 -1.70 -12.93 -4.61
CA MET A 94 -1.56 -11.47 -4.67
C MET A 94 -2.28 -10.77 -3.51
N LEU A 95 -3.52 -11.20 -3.19
CA LEU A 95 -4.25 -10.70 -2.03
C LEU A 95 -3.46 -10.89 -0.73
N ARG A 96 -2.91 -12.09 -0.50
CA ARG A 96 -2.11 -12.39 0.69
C ARG A 96 -0.90 -11.47 0.79
N LEU A 97 -0.18 -11.24 -0.32
CA LEU A 97 0.97 -10.34 -0.34
C LEU A 97 0.55 -8.89 -0.07
N LEU A 98 -0.57 -8.43 -0.63
CA LEU A 98 -1.11 -7.10 -0.38
C LEU A 98 -1.50 -6.90 1.10
N GLN A 99 -2.09 -7.92 1.74
CA GLN A 99 -2.38 -7.90 3.18
C GLN A 99 -1.09 -7.78 4.00
N ILE A 100 -0.04 -8.56 3.67
CA ILE A 100 1.26 -8.45 4.33
C ILE A 100 1.86 -7.04 4.14
N CYS A 101 1.77 -6.48 2.94
CA CYS A 101 2.22 -5.11 2.68
C CYS A 101 1.42 -4.08 3.48
N PHE A 102 0.10 -4.26 3.60
CA PHE A 102 -0.76 -3.38 4.39
C PHE A 102 -0.40 -3.44 5.88
N ASP A 103 -0.25 -4.65 6.45
CA ASP A 103 0.15 -4.86 7.84
C ASP A 103 1.54 -4.25 8.13
N ARG A 104 2.43 -4.29 7.14
CA ARG A 104 3.76 -3.68 7.21
C ARG A 104 3.78 -2.20 6.83
N LYS A 105 2.62 -1.56 6.61
CA LYS A 105 2.49 -0.14 6.27
C LYS A 105 3.20 0.26 4.98
N LEU A 106 3.22 -0.61 3.98
CA LEU A 106 3.97 -0.45 2.73
C LEU A 106 3.10 -0.04 1.52
N THR A 107 1.78 -0.22 1.57
CA THR A 107 0.89 -0.02 0.40
C THR A 107 0.67 1.46 0.06
N PHE A 108 0.53 2.31 1.09
CA PHE A 108 0.34 3.76 0.93
C PHE A 108 1.35 4.55 1.74
N THR A 109 1.51 5.83 1.41
CA THR A 109 2.33 6.80 2.14
C THR A 109 1.66 8.17 2.09
N ILE A 110 2.19 9.16 2.81
CA ILE A 110 1.78 10.57 2.68
C ILE A 110 2.77 11.28 1.78
N GLY A 111 2.27 11.90 0.72
CA GLY A 111 3.12 12.62 -0.22
C GLY A 111 2.33 13.52 -1.15
N THR A 112 2.92 13.75 -2.32
CA THR A 112 2.32 14.57 -3.38
C THR A 112 1.67 13.66 -4.41
N SER A 113 0.37 13.87 -4.64
CA SER A 113 -0.37 13.19 -5.70
C SER A 113 0.22 13.55 -7.06
N ILE A 114 0.67 12.54 -7.81
CA ILE A 114 1.23 12.74 -9.15
C ILE A 114 0.17 13.24 -10.13
N THR A 115 -1.07 12.78 -9.98
CA THR A 115 -2.16 13.12 -10.91
C THR A 115 -2.75 14.50 -10.69
N THR A 116 -2.73 15.01 -9.45
CA THR A 116 -3.37 16.29 -9.09
C THR A 116 -2.39 17.35 -8.61
N GLY A 117 -1.13 17.01 -8.36
CA GLY A 117 -0.12 17.90 -7.78
C GLY A 117 -0.35 18.26 -6.32
N ARG A 118 -1.40 17.75 -5.67
CA ARG A 118 -1.75 18.10 -4.29
C ARG A 118 -0.79 17.43 -3.31
N SER A 119 -0.12 18.22 -2.46
CA SER A 119 0.72 17.73 -1.37
C SER A 119 -0.10 17.25 -0.17
N ASP A 120 0.58 16.61 0.78
CA ASP A 120 0.01 16.19 2.07
C ASP A 120 -1.24 15.30 1.88
N CYS A 121 -1.18 14.36 0.93
CA CYS A 121 -2.26 13.42 0.63
C CYS A 121 -1.80 11.98 0.81
N VAL A 122 -2.73 11.09 1.16
CA VAL A 122 -2.49 9.65 1.10
C VAL A 122 -2.39 9.22 -0.37
N ILE A 123 -1.26 8.62 -0.75
CA ILE A 123 -0.93 8.19 -2.12
C ILE A 123 -0.41 6.74 -2.13
N TRP A 124 -0.46 6.10 -3.29
CA TRP A 124 0.16 4.79 -3.52
C TRP A 124 1.67 4.86 -3.31
N ASN A 125 2.26 3.82 -2.71
CA ASN A 125 3.68 3.74 -2.40
C ASN A 125 4.43 2.73 -3.29
N GLY A 126 4.14 2.77 -4.60
CA GLY A 126 4.80 1.90 -5.60
C GLY A 126 4.34 0.44 -5.58
N VAL A 127 3.20 0.16 -4.93
CA VAL A 127 2.45 -1.10 -4.99
C VAL A 127 1.21 -0.89 -5.83
#